data_AF-A0A0D2DX56-F1
#
_entry.id   AF-A0A0D2DX56-F1
#
_cell.length_a   1.000
_cell.length_b   1.000
_cell.length_c   1.000
_cell.angle_alpha   90.00
_cell.angle_beta   90.00
_cell.angle_gamma   90.00
#
_symmetry.space_group_name_H-M   'P 1'
#
loop_
_entity.id
_entity.type
_entity.pdbx_description
1 polymer ?
#
loop_
_entity_poly.entity_id
_entity_poly.type
_entity_poly.pdbx_seq_one_letter_code
_entity_poly.pdbx_strand_id
1 'polypeptide(L)'
;MEIRNRPDEWKIEQGLSGAKLPFLDQTGPEPVFIQPRAWPELTKDQAAIDAVGNRDELFTRELEGWKGYVEWEKYPEKKEKAHKILTSQVFPPNPEFQMGPIPDTNPVLPGIHWKMWHHAVGGELTDVPEDSWSTVLREKHPEMLHLLQFPYNGEPPKRLVTDKAVTPNSLHFVRNHGGIPLIDKDKWRLDLDGLVKNPRTFTFDDITDESKFPRIEKFVTMQCSGIRRIEQISLYAGQGDEVPQAPWAEGAIGTAKYLGINLKDVIEACGGLIKPAKHLELYGAETYFKDNEG
;
A
#
# COMPACT_ATOMS: atom_id res chain seq x y z
N MET A 1 47.70 13.58 -9.77
CA MET A 1 46.30 13.15 -10.01
C MET A 1 45.47 14.40 -9.88
N GLU A 2 44.97 14.95 -10.98
CA GLU A 2 44.20 16.19 -10.97
C GLU A 2 42.82 15.83 -10.38
N ILE A 3 42.62 16.07 -9.08
CA ILE A 3 41.31 15.91 -8.46
C ILE A 3 40.49 17.08 -8.98
N ARG A 4 39.89 16.93 -10.16
CA ARG A 4 38.91 17.89 -10.67
C ARG A 4 37.69 17.72 -9.81
N ASN A 5 37.47 18.68 -8.92
CA ASN A 5 36.21 18.87 -8.24
C ASN A 5 35.08 18.70 -9.27
N ARG A 6 34.20 17.73 -9.02
CA ARG A 6 33.06 17.47 -9.90
C ARG A 6 32.26 18.77 -10.06
N PRO A 7 31.68 19.06 -11.24
CA PRO A 7 30.94 20.32 -11.47
C PRO A 7 29.83 20.62 -10.44
N ASP A 8 29.33 19.59 -9.75
CA ASP A 8 28.29 19.66 -8.72
C ASP A 8 28.83 19.42 -7.29
N GLU A 9 30.14 19.51 -7.06
CA GLU A 9 30.76 19.30 -5.74
C GLU A 9 30.19 20.27 -4.70
N TRP A 10 29.96 21.52 -5.07
CA TRP A 10 29.31 22.50 -4.19
C TRP A 10 27.93 22.02 -3.71
N LYS A 11 27.18 21.24 -4.51
CA LYS A 11 25.91 20.66 -4.06
C LYS A 11 26.13 19.56 -3.02
N ILE A 12 27.22 18.82 -3.09
CA ILE A 12 27.58 17.83 -2.06
C ILE A 12 27.94 18.55 -0.76
N GLU A 13 28.87 19.50 -0.83
CA GLU A 13 29.41 20.22 0.33
C GLU A 13 28.31 21.03 1.05
N GLN A 14 27.27 21.46 0.32
CA GLN A 14 26.10 22.13 0.88
C GLN A 14 24.97 21.16 1.28
N GLY A 15 25.17 19.84 1.19
CA GLY A 15 24.18 18.82 1.56
C GLY A 15 23.00 18.65 0.59
N LEU A 16 23.03 19.30 -0.59
CA LEU A 16 21.97 19.28 -1.61
C LEU A 16 22.02 18.07 -2.56
N SER A 17 23.02 17.20 -2.45
CA SER A 17 23.18 16.01 -3.31
C SER A 17 23.79 14.83 -2.56
N GLY A 18 23.37 14.62 -1.31
CA GLY A 18 23.87 13.53 -0.46
C GLY A 18 23.71 12.13 -1.07
N ALA A 19 22.67 11.90 -1.89
CA ALA A 19 22.46 10.63 -2.60
C ALA A 19 23.59 10.29 -3.59
N LYS A 20 24.42 11.26 -3.99
CA LYS A 20 25.57 11.04 -4.88
C LYS A 20 26.87 10.73 -4.13
N LEU A 21 26.86 10.72 -2.80
CA LEU A 21 28.01 10.31 -2.02
C LEU A 21 28.05 8.78 -1.96
N PRO A 22 29.18 8.13 -2.28
CA PRO A 22 29.33 6.72 -1.97
C PRO A 22 29.26 6.52 -0.45
N PHE A 23 28.55 5.47 -0.02
CA PHE A 23 28.54 5.05 1.37
C PHE A 23 29.78 4.19 1.63
N LEU A 24 30.38 4.35 2.80
CA LEU A 24 31.49 3.51 3.23
C LEU A 24 30.93 2.39 4.11
N ASP A 25 30.88 1.16 3.60
CA ASP A 25 30.59 -0.02 4.40
C ASP A 25 31.83 -0.41 5.19
N GLN A 26 31.75 -0.27 6.52
CA GLN A 26 32.80 -0.62 7.47
C GLN A 26 32.42 -1.83 8.32
N THR A 27 31.45 -2.65 7.90
CA THR A 27 31.07 -3.87 8.62
C THR A 27 32.13 -4.96 8.52
N GLY A 28 33.00 -4.88 7.50
CA GLY A 28 34.16 -5.76 7.30
C GLY A 28 35.47 -5.18 7.86
N PRO A 29 36.58 -5.95 7.78
CA PRO A 29 37.91 -5.50 8.21
C PRO A 29 38.46 -4.36 7.35
N GLU A 30 37.97 -4.22 6.11
CA GLU A 30 38.37 -3.18 5.16
C GLU A 30 37.15 -2.35 4.75
N PRO A 31 37.26 -1.02 4.69
CA PRO A 31 36.18 -0.16 4.20
C PRO A 31 35.86 -0.42 2.72
N VAL A 32 34.59 -0.67 2.40
CA VAL A 32 34.10 -0.85 1.02
C VAL A 32 33.30 0.38 0.59
N PHE A 33 33.72 1.01 -0.52
CA PHE A 33 32.96 2.13 -1.11
C PHE A 33 31.77 1.58 -1.92
N ILE A 34 30.57 1.71 -1.37
CA ILE A 34 29.32 1.41 -2.08
C ILE A 34 28.92 2.65 -2.88
N GLN A 35 28.99 2.56 -4.20
CA GLN A 35 28.51 3.62 -5.07
C GLN A 35 26.97 3.72 -5.01
N PRO A 36 26.40 4.93 -5.14
CA PRO A 36 24.96 5.09 -5.30
C PRO A 36 24.45 4.24 -6.46
N ARG A 37 23.26 3.63 -6.31
CA ARG A 37 22.64 2.85 -7.38
C ARG A 37 22.46 3.73 -8.62
N ALA A 38 23.08 3.34 -9.73
CA ALA A 38 22.77 3.96 -11.02
C ALA A 38 21.38 3.48 -11.46
N TRP A 39 20.49 4.42 -11.76
CA TRP A 39 19.21 4.10 -12.37
C TRP A 39 19.46 3.61 -13.80
N PRO A 40 18.92 2.44 -14.19
CA PRO A 40 19.04 1.97 -15.57
C PRO A 40 18.36 2.96 -16.51
N GLU A 41 18.79 2.97 -17.78
CA GLU A 41 18.07 3.70 -18.82
C GLU A 41 16.63 3.20 -18.91
N LEU A 42 15.70 4.13 -19.15
CA LEU A 42 14.29 3.78 -19.35
C LEU A 42 14.17 2.97 -20.65
N THR A 43 13.87 1.68 -20.51
CA THR A 43 13.66 0.76 -21.62
C THR A 43 12.24 0.21 -21.58
N LYS A 44 11.73 -0.19 -22.75
CA LYS A 44 10.43 -0.85 -22.89
C LYS A 44 10.48 -1.84 -24.04
N ASP A 45 10.45 -3.13 -23.73
CA ASP A 45 10.33 -4.18 -24.74
C ASP A 45 8.86 -4.37 -25.10
N GLN A 46 8.41 -3.56 -26.08
CA GLN A 46 7.03 -3.60 -26.52
C GLN A 46 6.64 -4.97 -27.11
N ALA A 47 7.57 -5.67 -27.77
CA ALA A 47 7.29 -6.99 -28.34
C ALA A 47 7.07 -8.04 -27.24
N ALA A 48 7.87 -8.02 -26.17
CA ALA A 48 7.68 -8.90 -25.02
C ALA A 48 6.36 -8.62 -24.28
N ILE A 49 5.97 -7.34 -24.16
CA ILE A 49 4.68 -6.92 -23.58
C ILE A 49 3.52 -7.41 -24.44
N ASP A 50 3.56 -7.16 -25.75
CA ASP A 50 2.49 -7.56 -26.69
C ASP A 50 2.34 -9.09 -26.74
N ALA A 51 3.44 -9.84 -26.60
CA ALA A 51 3.44 -11.30 -26.56
C ALA A 51 2.73 -11.90 -25.32
N VAL A 52 2.43 -11.10 -24.28
CA VAL A 52 1.64 -11.56 -23.12
C VAL A 52 0.18 -11.79 -23.50
N GLY A 53 -0.32 -11.06 -24.50
CA GLY A 53 -1.71 -11.12 -24.99
C GLY A 53 -2.55 -9.92 -24.56
N ASN A 54 -3.86 -10.01 -24.80
CA ASN A 54 -4.79 -8.92 -24.50
C ASN A 54 -4.98 -8.75 -22.98
N ARG A 55 -4.44 -7.66 -22.42
CA ARG A 55 -4.49 -7.34 -20.98
C ARG A 55 -5.92 -7.23 -20.45
N ASP A 56 -6.86 -6.71 -21.24
CA ASP A 56 -8.25 -6.52 -20.83
C ASP A 56 -9.01 -7.85 -20.74
N GLU A 57 -8.58 -8.86 -21.50
CA GLU A 57 -9.09 -10.23 -21.39
C GLU A 57 -8.41 -11.00 -20.25
N LEU A 58 -7.10 -10.81 -20.06
CA LEU A 58 -6.31 -11.50 -19.04
C LEU A 58 -6.69 -11.10 -17.63
N PHE A 59 -6.80 -9.79 -17.40
CA PHE A 59 -7.15 -9.19 -16.11
C PHE A 59 -8.58 -8.68 -16.13
N THR A 60 -9.48 -9.47 -16.70
CA THR A 60 -10.92 -9.17 -16.69
C THR A 60 -11.52 -9.34 -15.29
N ARG A 61 -12.67 -8.70 -15.04
CA ARG A 61 -13.41 -8.83 -13.78
C ARG A 61 -13.85 -10.28 -13.55
N GLU A 62 -13.40 -10.85 -12.43
CA GLU A 62 -13.66 -12.25 -12.09
C GLU A 62 -14.90 -12.45 -11.21
N LEU A 63 -15.18 -11.47 -10.35
CA LEU A 63 -16.32 -11.50 -9.43
C LEU A 63 -17.27 -10.36 -9.77
N GLU A 64 -18.54 -10.70 -9.98
CA GLU A 64 -19.59 -9.71 -10.19
C GLU A 64 -19.64 -8.73 -9.02
N GLY A 65 -19.64 -7.44 -9.31
CA GLY A 65 -19.66 -6.38 -8.30
C GLY A 65 -18.34 -6.12 -7.58
N TRP A 66 -17.23 -6.77 -7.96
CA TRP A 66 -15.90 -6.50 -7.41
C TRP A 66 -15.05 -5.78 -8.45
N LYS A 67 -14.98 -4.45 -8.38
CA LYS A 67 -14.14 -3.63 -9.27
C LYS A 67 -12.71 -3.55 -8.72
N GLY A 68 -11.72 -3.67 -9.62
CA GLY A 68 -10.30 -3.62 -9.27
C GLY A 68 -9.74 -4.90 -8.66
N TYR A 69 -10.48 -6.02 -8.74
CA TYR A 69 -10.11 -7.30 -8.14
C TYR A 69 -9.56 -8.30 -9.15
N VAL A 70 -8.48 -8.97 -8.79
CA VAL A 70 -7.90 -10.13 -9.50
C VAL A 70 -7.51 -11.17 -8.44
N GLU A 71 -7.97 -12.42 -8.58
CA GLU A 71 -7.62 -13.51 -7.67
C GLU A 71 -6.22 -14.05 -8.01
N TRP A 72 -5.18 -13.46 -7.43
CA TRP A 72 -3.80 -13.85 -7.69
C TRP A 72 -3.46 -15.26 -7.21
N GLU A 73 -4.05 -15.70 -6.10
CA GLU A 73 -3.69 -16.96 -5.44
C GLU A 73 -4.23 -18.20 -6.17
N LYS A 74 -5.36 -18.06 -6.88
CA LYS A 74 -5.92 -19.15 -7.69
C LYS A 74 -5.39 -19.19 -9.12
N TYR A 75 -4.80 -18.09 -9.61
CA TYR A 75 -4.38 -17.91 -11.00
C TYR A 75 -2.89 -17.51 -11.10
N PRO A 76 -1.95 -18.43 -10.76
CA PRO A 76 -0.51 -18.15 -10.83
C PRO A 76 -0.03 -17.73 -12.23
N GLU A 77 -0.70 -18.18 -13.29
CA GLU A 77 -0.42 -17.77 -14.67
C GLU A 77 -0.75 -16.29 -14.93
N LYS A 78 -1.76 -15.72 -14.26
CA LYS A 78 -2.04 -14.28 -14.32
C LYS A 78 -0.95 -13.50 -13.62
N LYS A 79 -0.52 -13.97 -12.45
CA LYS A 79 0.59 -13.39 -11.69
C LYS A 79 1.88 -13.39 -12.53
N GLU A 80 2.21 -14.49 -13.19
CA GLU A 80 3.37 -14.59 -14.10
C GLU A 80 3.28 -13.61 -15.26
N LYS A 81 2.10 -13.48 -15.89
CA LYS A 81 1.88 -12.53 -16.99
C LYS A 81 1.99 -11.07 -16.54
N ALA A 82 1.43 -10.72 -15.38
CA ALA A 82 1.58 -9.38 -14.80
C ALA A 82 3.06 -9.08 -14.51
N HIS A 83 3.77 -10.02 -13.89
CA HIS A 83 5.20 -9.91 -13.62
C HIS A 83 6.01 -9.73 -14.91
N LYS A 84 5.70 -10.47 -15.98
CA LYS A 84 6.36 -10.31 -17.28
C LYS A 84 6.12 -8.93 -17.89
N ILE A 85 4.91 -8.38 -17.79
CA ILE A 85 4.61 -7.02 -18.25
C ILE A 85 5.46 -5.99 -17.48
N LEU A 86 5.52 -6.11 -16.16
CA LEU A 86 6.24 -5.18 -15.30
C LEU A 86 7.76 -5.25 -15.51
N THR A 87 8.32 -6.45 -15.69
CA THR A 87 9.77 -6.65 -15.87
C THR A 87 10.27 -6.43 -17.29
N SER A 88 9.38 -6.37 -18.29
CA SER A 88 9.73 -6.03 -19.69
C SER A 88 9.88 -4.52 -19.93
N GLN A 89 9.85 -3.71 -18.87
CA GLN A 89 10.04 -2.27 -18.95
C GLN A 89 10.67 -1.71 -17.68
N VAL A 90 11.38 -0.60 -17.81
CA VAL A 90 11.94 0.15 -16.70
C VAL A 90 11.06 1.36 -16.45
N PHE A 91 10.49 1.42 -15.25
CA PHE A 91 9.69 2.56 -14.80
C PHE A 91 10.60 3.66 -14.23
N PRO A 92 10.24 4.95 -14.40
CA PRO A 92 10.90 6.05 -13.72
C PRO A 92 10.95 5.82 -12.20
N PRO A 93 12.06 6.19 -11.54
CA PRO A 93 12.16 6.08 -10.09
C PRO A 93 11.13 6.97 -9.40
N ASN A 94 10.77 6.58 -8.18
CA ASN A 94 10.03 7.46 -7.28
C ASN A 94 10.89 8.69 -6.91
N PRO A 95 10.29 9.84 -6.56
CA PRO A 95 11.03 11.01 -6.11
C PRO A 95 11.90 10.69 -4.88
N GLU A 96 13.14 11.19 -4.84
CA GLU A 96 14.00 11.10 -3.65
C GLU A 96 13.58 12.13 -2.57
N PHE A 97 12.31 12.10 -2.16
CA PHE A 97 11.72 13.07 -1.22
C PHE A 97 12.41 13.08 0.15
N GLN A 98 13.04 11.97 0.52
CA GLN A 98 13.76 11.78 1.78
C GLN A 98 15.08 12.55 1.86
N MET A 99 15.63 13.01 0.74
CA MET A 99 16.92 13.72 0.66
C MET A 99 16.76 15.24 0.52
N GLY A 100 15.52 15.74 0.48
CA GLY A 100 15.21 17.15 0.29
C GLY A 100 14.08 17.62 1.22
N PRO A 101 13.66 18.89 1.09
CA PRO A 101 12.43 19.33 1.75
C PRO A 101 11.26 18.52 1.21
N ILE A 102 10.40 18.04 2.12
CA ILE A 102 9.14 17.39 1.74
C ILE A 102 8.30 18.37 0.92
N PRO A 103 7.66 17.92 -0.18
CA PRO A 103 6.80 18.77 -0.99
C PRO A 103 5.74 19.51 -0.15
N ASP A 104 5.55 20.79 -0.42
CA ASP A 104 4.58 21.67 0.23
C ASP A 104 3.17 21.59 -0.42
N THR A 105 2.84 20.40 -0.93
CA THR A 105 1.57 20.10 -1.60
C THR A 105 0.70 19.17 -0.76
N ASN A 106 -0.61 19.13 -1.06
CA ASN A 106 -1.53 18.15 -0.51
C ASN A 106 -2.35 17.55 -1.68
N PRO A 107 -2.05 16.34 -2.16
CA PRO A 107 -1.18 15.34 -1.54
C PRO A 107 0.32 15.68 -1.58
N VAL A 108 1.05 15.17 -0.59
CA VAL A 108 2.50 15.36 -0.44
C VAL A 108 3.25 14.52 -1.48
N LEU A 109 2.93 13.23 -1.55
CA LEU A 109 3.52 12.29 -2.50
C LEU A 109 2.45 11.79 -3.48
N PRO A 110 2.67 11.86 -4.80
CA PRO A 110 1.69 11.42 -5.79
C PRO A 110 1.64 9.89 -5.97
N GLY A 111 2.69 9.14 -5.58
CA GLY A 111 2.74 7.69 -5.76
C GLY A 111 2.71 7.24 -7.23
N ILE A 112 3.41 7.98 -8.09
CA ILE A 112 3.38 7.78 -9.55
C ILE A 112 3.78 6.35 -9.93
N HIS A 113 4.77 5.79 -9.25
CA HIS A 113 5.32 4.48 -9.61
C HIS A 113 4.26 3.36 -9.52
N TRP A 114 3.49 3.29 -8.44
CA TRP A 114 2.40 2.31 -8.28
C TRP A 114 1.26 2.53 -9.27
N LYS A 115 0.96 3.79 -9.63
CA LYS A 115 -0.03 4.09 -10.67
C LYS A 115 0.41 3.53 -12.01
N MET A 116 1.68 3.75 -12.37
CA MET A 116 2.25 3.24 -13.62
C MET A 116 2.18 1.70 -13.67
N TRP A 117 2.40 1.00 -12.56
CA TRP A 117 2.25 -0.45 -12.51
C TRP A 117 0.82 -0.93 -12.77
N HIS A 118 -0.17 -0.28 -12.15
CA HIS A 118 -1.58 -0.59 -12.40
C HIS A 118 -1.97 -0.34 -13.87
N HIS A 119 -1.60 0.81 -14.43
CA HIS A 119 -1.83 1.12 -15.84
C HIS A 119 -1.04 0.20 -16.81
N ALA A 120 0.13 -0.27 -16.39
CA ALA A 120 0.94 -1.20 -17.18
C ALA A 120 0.32 -2.61 -17.21
N VAL A 121 -0.15 -3.13 -16.08
CA VAL A 121 -0.84 -4.43 -16.04
C VAL A 121 -2.18 -4.35 -16.78
N GLY A 122 -2.93 -3.27 -16.59
CA GLY A 122 -4.15 -2.99 -17.36
C GLY A 122 -5.37 -3.82 -16.92
N GLY A 123 -6.37 -3.93 -17.81
CA GLY A 123 -7.64 -4.57 -17.50
C GLY A 123 -8.36 -3.92 -16.32
N GLU A 124 -8.93 -4.75 -15.44
CA GLU A 124 -9.70 -4.33 -14.28
C GLU A 124 -8.86 -3.52 -13.26
N LEU A 125 -7.54 -3.60 -13.32
CA LEU A 125 -6.62 -2.86 -12.45
C LEU A 125 -6.34 -1.43 -12.93
N THR A 126 -6.70 -1.09 -14.17
CA THR A 126 -6.30 0.17 -14.83
C THR A 126 -6.71 1.40 -14.04
N ASP A 127 -7.95 1.43 -13.55
CA ASP A 127 -8.56 2.59 -12.89
C ASP A 127 -8.44 2.54 -11.36
N VAL A 128 -7.82 1.50 -10.80
CA VAL A 128 -7.70 1.31 -9.34
C VAL A 128 -7.13 2.56 -8.64
N PRO A 129 -6.09 3.24 -9.17
CA PRO A 129 -5.60 4.45 -8.53
C PRO A 129 -6.61 5.61 -8.53
N GLU A 130 -7.28 5.86 -9.65
CA GLU A 130 -8.25 6.95 -9.82
C GLU A 130 -9.52 6.70 -9.00
N ASP A 131 -10.01 5.46 -8.97
CA ASP A 131 -11.14 5.02 -8.16
C ASP A 131 -10.85 5.16 -6.66
N SER A 132 -9.65 4.75 -6.25
CA SER A 132 -9.18 4.89 -4.86
C SER A 132 -9.15 6.36 -4.46
N TRP A 133 -8.58 7.22 -5.30
CA TRP A 133 -8.50 8.65 -5.03
C TRP A 133 -9.89 9.30 -4.99
N SER A 134 -10.79 8.92 -5.89
CA SER A 134 -12.17 9.40 -5.90
C SER A 134 -12.92 9.03 -4.62
N THR A 135 -12.67 7.83 -4.09
CA THR A 135 -13.23 7.38 -2.81
C THR A 135 -12.69 8.21 -1.63
N VAL A 136 -11.38 8.49 -1.61
CA VAL A 136 -10.76 9.36 -0.60
C VAL A 136 -11.39 10.76 -0.61
N LEU A 137 -11.52 11.38 -1.78
CA LEU A 137 -12.10 12.72 -1.91
C LEU A 137 -13.56 12.78 -1.44
N ARG A 138 -14.31 11.68 -1.59
CA ARG A 138 -15.70 11.57 -1.14
C ARG A 138 -15.82 11.39 0.37
N GLU A 139 -14.92 10.63 0.99
CA GLU A 139 -15.11 10.14 2.36
C GLU A 139 -14.26 10.87 3.41
N LYS A 140 -13.12 11.45 3.02
CA LYS A 140 -12.21 12.12 3.94
C LYS A 140 -12.58 13.57 4.15
N HIS A 141 -12.21 14.06 5.32
CA HIS A 141 -12.42 15.45 5.69
C HIS A 141 -11.62 16.36 4.73
N PRO A 142 -12.15 17.53 4.30
CA PRO A 142 -11.44 18.42 3.37
C PRO A 142 -10.08 18.93 3.88
N GLU A 143 -9.88 18.94 5.19
CA GLU A 143 -8.62 19.34 5.83
C GLU A 143 -7.68 18.15 6.14
N MET A 144 -7.97 16.95 5.64
CA MET A 144 -7.10 15.79 5.84
C MET A 144 -5.73 16.01 5.17
N LEU A 145 -4.65 15.55 5.82
CA LEU A 145 -3.30 15.58 5.26
C LEU A 145 -3.09 14.32 4.44
N HIS A 146 -2.99 14.44 3.11
CA HIS A 146 -2.83 13.33 2.19
C HIS A 146 -1.32 13.10 1.93
N LEU A 147 -0.71 12.22 2.71
CA LEU A 147 0.74 11.99 2.67
C LEU A 147 1.17 11.24 1.41
N LEU A 148 0.38 10.26 0.97
CA LEU A 148 0.57 9.53 -0.29
C LEU A 148 -0.78 9.41 -1.00
N GLN A 149 -0.84 9.82 -2.25
CA GLN A 149 -2.08 9.78 -3.04
C GLN A 149 -2.46 8.34 -3.39
N PHE A 150 -1.50 7.52 -3.81
CA PHE A 150 -1.72 6.12 -4.16
C PHE A 150 -0.48 5.25 -3.94
N PRO A 151 -0.57 4.10 -3.25
CA PRO A 151 -1.64 3.69 -2.34
C PRO A 151 -1.95 4.77 -1.29
N TYR A 152 -3.22 5.02 -1.01
CA TYR A 152 -3.57 6.16 -0.17
C TYR A 152 -3.04 6.04 1.26
N ASN A 153 -2.29 7.04 1.70
CA ASN A 153 -1.91 7.23 3.09
C ASN A 153 -2.24 8.65 3.51
N GLY A 154 -2.92 8.81 4.64
CA GLY A 154 -3.30 10.14 5.12
C GLY A 154 -3.59 10.17 6.62
N GLU A 155 -3.35 11.33 7.21
CA GLU A 155 -3.56 11.58 8.63
C GLU A 155 -4.36 12.88 8.88
N PRO A 156 -5.14 12.94 9.97
CA PRO A 156 -5.80 14.18 10.37
C PRO A 156 -4.79 15.23 10.87
N PRO A 157 -5.09 16.53 10.70
CA PRO A 157 -4.41 17.59 11.44
C PRO A 157 -4.51 17.37 12.95
N LYS A 158 -3.42 17.65 13.68
CA LYS A 158 -3.35 17.50 15.15
C LYS A 158 -4.54 18.12 15.87
N ARG A 159 -4.90 19.36 15.50
CA ARG A 159 -6.04 20.08 16.10
C ARG A 159 -7.37 19.34 15.96
N LEU A 160 -7.56 18.59 14.88
CA LEU A 160 -8.83 17.91 14.57
C LEU A 160 -8.90 16.53 15.20
N VAL A 161 -7.78 15.80 15.25
CA VAL A 161 -7.76 14.47 15.87
C VAL A 161 -7.92 14.53 17.40
N THR A 162 -7.49 15.63 18.02
CA THR A 162 -7.61 15.86 19.47
C THR A 162 -8.86 16.63 19.89
N ASP A 163 -9.67 17.12 18.94
CA ASP A 163 -10.86 17.93 19.22
C ASP A 163 -11.92 17.17 20.03
N LYS A 164 -11.98 15.84 19.86
CA LYS A 164 -12.98 14.96 20.48
C LYS A 164 -12.33 13.69 20.98
N ALA A 165 -12.93 13.09 22.01
CA ALA A 165 -12.51 11.79 22.54
C ALA A 165 -12.67 10.64 21.53
N VAL A 166 -13.66 10.74 20.64
CA VAL A 166 -13.87 9.81 19.52
C VAL A 166 -13.59 10.56 18.22
N THR A 167 -12.63 10.07 17.45
CA THR A 167 -12.23 10.62 16.16
C THR A 167 -13.34 10.34 15.13
N PRO A 168 -13.89 11.36 14.44
CA PRO A 168 -14.85 11.13 13.37
C PRO A 168 -14.26 10.26 12.24
N ASN A 169 -15.07 9.42 11.59
CA ASN A 169 -14.61 8.51 10.52
C ASN A 169 -13.86 9.21 9.38
N SER A 170 -14.32 10.40 8.98
CA SER A 170 -13.69 11.21 7.94
C SER A 170 -12.30 11.76 8.34
N LEU A 171 -11.97 11.73 9.63
CA LEU A 171 -10.69 12.13 10.21
C LEU A 171 -9.83 10.95 10.68
N HIS A 172 -10.32 9.71 10.59
CA HIS A 172 -9.47 8.55 10.87
C HIS A 172 -8.33 8.46 9.85
N PHE A 173 -7.12 8.27 10.34
CA PHE A 173 -5.95 8.01 9.48
C PHE A 173 -6.16 6.72 8.65
N VAL A 174 -5.52 6.64 7.49
CA VAL A 174 -5.60 5.49 6.58
C VAL A 174 -4.20 5.16 6.09
N ARG A 175 -3.83 3.88 6.13
CA ARG A 175 -2.49 3.38 5.78
C ARG A 175 -2.59 2.21 4.82
N ASN A 176 -2.62 2.46 3.51
CA ASN A 176 -2.81 1.41 2.50
C ASN A 176 -1.49 1.01 1.80
N HIS A 177 -1.39 -0.26 1.39
CA HIS A 177 -0.32 -0.77 0.51
C HIS A 177 -0.82 -1.02 -0.92
N GLY A 178 -2.13 -1.09 -1.14
CA GLY A 178 -2.75 -1.25 -2.46
C GLY A 178 -3.91 -0.28 -2.67
N GLY A 179 -4.69 -0.54 -3.71
CA GLY A 179 -5.92 0.22 -3.97
C GLY A 179 -7.00 0.00 -2.91
N ILE A 180 -8.02 0.86 -2.94
CA ILE A 180 -9.24 0.69 -2.15
C ILE A 180 -10.18 -0.23 -2.94
N PRO A 181 -10.52 -1.42 -2.43
CA PRO A 181 -11.46 -2.32 -3.11
C PRO A 181 -12.85 -1.69 -3.21
N LEU A 182 -13.46 -1.78 -4.39
CA LEU A 182 -14.84 -1.34 -4.63
C LEU A 182 -15.71 -2.58 -4.83
N ILE A 183 -16.51 -2.90 -3.80
CA ILE A 183 -17.32 -4.13 -3.76
C ILE A 183 -18.79 -3.75 -3.53
N ASP A 184 -19.67 -4.19 -4.42
CA ASP A 184 -21.11 -4.05 -4.26
C ASP A 184 -21.58 -4.80 -3.01
N LYS A 185 -22.38 -4.14 -2.18
CA LYS A 185 -22.76 -4.66 -0.85
C LYS A 185 -23.44 -6.04 -0.92
N ASP A 186 -24.31 -6.26 -1.90
CA ASP A 186 -25.03 -7.51 -2.13
C ASP A 186 -24.15 -8.62 -2.76
N LYS A 187 -22.95 -8.26 -3.22
CA LYS A 187 -21.94 -9.19 -3.76
C LYS A 187 -20.76 -9.39 -2.81
N TRP A 188 -20.72 -8.67 -1.70
CA TRP A 188 -19.69 -8.83 -0.68
C TRP A 188 -19.76 -10.22 -0.06
N ARG A 189 -18.59 -10.84 0.09
CA ARG A 189 -18.44 -12.14 0.74
C ARG A 189 -17.16 -12.21 1.57
N LEU A 190 -17.18 -13.09 2.57
CA LEU A 190 -16.02 -13.51 3.35
C LEU A 190 -15.90 -15.03 3.27
N ASP A 191 -14.78 -15.50 2.74
CA ASP A 191 -14.45 -16.92 2.70
C ASP A 191 -13.59 -17.27 3.92
N LEU A 192 -13.98 -18.30 4.66
CA LEU A 192 -13.18 -18.86 5.77
C LEU A 192 -12.96 -20.35 5.50
N ASP A 193 -11.70 -20.71 5.20
CA ASP A 193 -11.29 -22.05 4.80
C ASP A 193 -10.00 -22.52 5.54
N GLY A 194 -9.26 -23.43 4.92
CA GLY A 194 -8.05 -24.02 5.50
C GLY A 194 -8.38 -25.02 6.61
N LEU A 195 -7.79 -24.82 7.79
CA LEU A 195 -7.88 -25.76 8.91
C LEU A 195 -9.11 -25.51 9.80
N VAL A 196 -10.30 -25.55 9.20
CA VAL A 196 -11.60 -25.57 9.88
C VAL A 196 -12.43 -26.77 9.44
N LYS A 197 -13.37 -27.21 10.28
CA LYS A 197 -14.16 -28.42 9.99
C LYS A 197 -15.06 -28.25 8.77
N ASN A 198 -15.67 -27.09 8.62
CA ASN A 198 -16.63 -26.78 7.57
C ASN A 198 -16.27 -25.43 6.94
N PRO A 199 -15.38 -25.40 5.93
CA PRO A 199 -15.11 -24.20 5.16
C PRO A 199 -16.42 -23.57 4.65
N ARG A 200 -16.54 -22.25 4.74
CA ARG A 200 -17.78 -21.54 4.44
C ARG A 200 -17.53 -20.15 3.89
N THR A 201 -18.38 -19.78 2.94
CA THR A 201 -18.57 -18.40 2.48
C THR A 201 -19.71 -17.75 3.25
N PHE A 202 -19.49 -16.54 3.76
CA PHE A 202 -20.50 -15.71 4.42
C PHE A 202 -20.81 -14.50 3.54
N THR A 203 -22.10 -14.21 3.39
CA THR A 203 -22.57 -12.97 2.75
C THR A 203 -22.56 -11.81 3.75
N PHE A 204 -22.74 -10.57 3.27
CA PHE A 204 -22.90 -9.42 4.15
C PHE A 204 -24.12 -9.57 5.08
N ASP A 205 -25.22 -10.15 4.57
CA ASP A 205 -26.43 -10.41 5.36
C ASP A 205 -26.18 -11.48 6.43
N ASP A 206 -25.39 -12.52 6.14
CA ASP A 206 -25.03 -13.51 7.15
C ASP A 206 -24.27 -12.89 8.31
N ILE A 207 -23.26 -12.06 8.05
CA ILE A 207 -22.45 -11.44 9.10
C ILE A 207 -23.17 -10.29 9.82
N THR A 208 -24.26 -9.77 9.25
CA THR A 208 -25.10 -8.73 9.85
C THR A 208 -26.31 -9.26 10.62
N ASP A 209 -26.66 -10.55 10.46
CA ASP A 209 -27.71 -11.23 11.22
C ASP A 209 -27.30 -11.45 12.69
N GLU A 210 -27.88 -10.65 13.59
CA GLU A 210 -27.59 -10.71 15.03
C GLU A 210 -28.05 -12.00 15.72
N SER A 211 -28.97 -12.75 15.10
CA SER A 211 -29.38 -14.06 15.63
C SER A 211 -28.29 -15.12 15.43
N LYS A 212 -27.43 -14.93 14.42
CA LYS A 212 -26.26 -15.77 14.14
C LYS A 212 -25.01 -15.24 14.85
N PHE A 213 -24.79 -13.93 14.78
CA PHE A 213 -23.58 -13.28 15.28
C PHE A 213 -23.93 -12.07 16.16
N PRO A 214 -23.97 -12.22 17.49
CA PRO A 214 -24.20 -11.12 18.41
C PRO A 214 -23.20 -9.98 18.21
N ARG A 215 -23.69 -8.74 18.23
CA ARG A 215 -22.83 -7.56 18.09
C ARG A 215 -21.96 -7.37 19.33
N ILE A 216 -20.70 -7.04 19.09
CA ILE A 216 -19.76 -6.58 20.10
C ILE A 216 -19.38 -5.13 19.82
N GLU A 217 -19.19 -4.38 20.90
CA GLU A 217 -18.82 -2.99 20.82
C GLU A 217 -17.59 -2.70 21.69
N LYS A 218 -16.62 -1.98 21.13
CA LYS A 218 -15.36 -1.63 21.80
C LYS A 218 -14.90 -0.24 21.41
N PHE A 219 -14.49 0.55 22.41
CA PHE A 219 -13.68 1.73 22.17
C PHE A 219 -12.22 1.31 22.02
N VAL A 220 -11.60 1.69 20.90
CA VAL A 220 -10.20 1.36 20.61
C VAL A 220 -9.50 2.60 20.08
N THR A 221 -8.38 2.94 20.69
CA THR A 221 -7.41 3.87 20.14
C THR A 221 -6.36 3.06 19.37
N MET A 222 -6.23 3.32 18.08
CA MET A 222 -5.20 2.70 17.24
C MET A 222 -4.18 3.74 16.85
N GLN A 223 -2.92 3.33 16.81
CA GLN A 223 -1.78 4.15 16.39
C GLN A 223 -0.96 3.36 15.38
N CYS A 224 -0.57 4.01 14.28
CA CYS A 224 0.36 3.42 13.33
C CYS A 224 1.78 3.39 13.91
N SER A 225 2.49 2.28 13.76
CA SER A 225 3.92 2.21 14.10
C SER A 225 4.77 3.20 13.30
N GLY A 226 4.29 3.64 12.14
CA GLY A 226 4.90 4.67 11.30
C GLY A 226 4.66 6.11 11.77
N ILE A 227 3.96 6.35 12.88
CA ILE A 227 3.80 7.71 13.41
C ILE A 227 5.17 8.38 13.62
N ARG A 228 5.29 9.68 13.32
CA ARG A 228 6.54 10.47 13.37
C ARG A 228 7.62 10.00 12.40
N ARG A 229 7.27 9.26 11.34
CA ARG A 229 8.21 8.84 10.28
C ARG A 229 9.00 10.02 9.70
N ILE A 230 8.40 11.21 9.59
CA ILE A 230 9.08 12.41 9.09
C ILE A 230 10.35 12.77 9.89
N GLU A 231 10.32 12.59 11.20
CA GLU A 231 11.49 12.84 12.06
C GLU A 231 12.57 11.78 11.85
N GLN A 232 12.16 10.52 11.68
CA GLN A 232 13.09 9.44 11.36
C GLN A 232 13.76 9.68 10.00
N ILE A 233 12.98 10.05 8.98
CA ILE A 233 13.49 10.36 7.63
C ILE A 233 14.55 11.46 7.67
N SER A 234 14.32 12.49 8.50
CA SER A 234 15.26 13.60 8.68
C SER A 234 16.61 13.19 9.28
N LEU A 235 16.67 12.03 9.93
CA LEU A 235 17.91 11.45 10.47
C LEU A 235 18.48 10.33 9.58
N TYR A 236 17.59 9.52 9.01
CA TYR A 236 17.89 8.36 8.17
C TYR A 236 16.85 8.23 7.07
N ALA A 237 17.27 8.43 5.82
CA ALA A 237 16.47 8.34 4.60
C ALA A 237 15.66 7.03 4.45
N GLY A 238 16.10 5.92 5.08
CA GLY A 238 15.48 4.60 4.95
C GLY A 238 15.61 4.04 3.53
N GLN A 239 14.67 3.16 3.13
CA GLN A 239 14.69 2.51 1.81
C GLN A 239 14.34 3.46 0.65
N GLY A 240 13.89 4.68 0.94
CA GLY A 240 13.46 5.66 -0.06
C GLY A 240 12.12 5.36 -0.75
N ASP A 241 11.51 4.19 -0.52
CA ASP A 241 10.20 3.82 -1.08
C ASP A 241 9.04 4.60 -0.42
N GLU A 242 8.20 5.27 -1.23
CA GLU A 242 7.07 6.11 -0.78
C GLU A 242 6.05 5.35 0.09
N VAL A 243 5.81 4.05 -0.12
CA VAL A 243 4.77 3.30 0.61
C VAL A 243 5.16 2.98 2.06
N PRO A 244 6.28 2.29 2.35
CA PRO A 244 6.72 2.08 3.72
C PRO A 244 7.24 3.37 4.40
N GLN A 245 7.64 4.38 3.62
CA GLN A 245 8.27 5.61 4.11
C GLN A 245 7.40 6.87 3.90
N ALA A 246 6.08 6.75 3.77
CA ALA A 246 5.22 7.94 3.73
C ALA A 246 5.54 8.88 4.92
N PRO A 247 5.63 10.21 4.71
CA PRO A 247 6.19 11.14 5.70
C PRO A 247 5.18 11.50 6.80
N TRP A 248 4.77 10.50 7.59
CA TRP A 248 3.85 10.66 8.71
C TRP A 248 4.41 11.62 9.76
N ALA A 249 3.59 12.60 10.16
CA ALA A 249 3.81 13.37 11.36
C ALA A 249 3.14 12.65 12.56
N GLU A 250 2.51 13.37 13.47
CA GLU A 250 1.91 12.83 14.70
C GLU A 250 0.43 12.47 14.55
N GLY A 251 -0.14 12.53 13.34
CA GLY A 251 -1.58 12.37 13.11
C GLY A 251 -2.03 10.92 12.92
N ALA A 252 -1.12 9.97 12.74
CA ALA A 252 -1.40 8.54 12.52
C ALA A 252 -1.94 7.80 13.78
N ILE A 253 -2.94 8.37 14.43
CA ILE A 253 -3.62 7.89 15.63
C ILE A 253 -5.10 8.26 15.55
N GLY A 254 -5.97 7.45 16.15
CA GLY A 254 -7.39 7.78 16.25
C GLY A 254 -8.14 6.84 17.18
N THR A 255 -9.22 7.35 17.79
CA THR A 255 -10.09 6.57 18.68
C THR A 255 -11.45 6.38 18.03
N ALA A 256 -11.85 5.13 17.82
CA ALA A 256 -13.17 4.78 17.30
C ALA A 256 -13.95 3.89 18.26
N LYS A 257 -15.28 3.96 18.14
CA LYS A 257 -16.21 3.00 18.72
C LYS A 257 -16.51 1.94 17.66
N TYR A 258 -15.81 0.82 17.73
CA TYR A 258 -15.96 -0.29 16.79
C TYR A 258 -17.16 -1.14 17.17
N LEU A 259 -18.07 -1.31 16.21
CA LEU A 259 -19.18 -2.26 16.26
C LEU A 259 -18.88 -3.39 15.27
N GLY A 260 -18.97 -4.64 15.70
CA GLY A 260 -18.68 -5.79 14.85
C GLY A 260 -19.18 -7.10 15.44
N ILE A 261 -18.63 -8.20 14.94
CA ILE A 261 -18.89 -9.57 15.42
C ILE A 261 -17.60 -10.19 15.94
N ASN A 262 -17.68 -11.22 16.77
CA ASN A 262 -16.50 -11.91 17.25
C ASN A 262 -15.97 -12.87 16.17
N LEU A 263 -14.69 -12.75 15.81
CA LEU A 263 -14.04 -13.68 14.88
C LEU A 263 -14.12 -15.13 15.36
N LYS A 264 -14.12 -15.35 16.69
CA LYS A 264 -14.32 -16.67 17.28
C LYS A 264 -15.66 -17.29 16.85
N ASP A 265 -16.73 -16.52 16.84
CA ASP A 265 -18.07 -17.00 16.50
C ASP A 265 -18.14 -17.39 15.01
N VAL A 266 -17.44 -16.65 14.15
CA VAL A 266 -17.29 -16.99 12.72
C VAL A 266 -16.56 -18.32 12.55
N ILE A 267 -15.46 -18.53 13.29
CA ILE A 267 -14.72 -19.80 13.29
C ILE A 267 -15.57 -20.96 13.84
N GLU A 268 -16.35 -20.73 14.90
CA GLU A 268 -17.27 -21.72 15.48
C GLU A 268 -18.40 -22.08 14.51
N ALA A 269 -18.91 -21.10 13.74
CA ALA A 269 -19.85 -21.36 12.65
C ALA A 269 -19.26 -22.24 11.54
N CYS A 270 -17.94 -22.23 11.36
CA CYS A 270 -17.19 -23.18 10.52
C CYS A 270 -16.82 -24.50 11.24
N GLY A 271 -17.44 -24.79 12.38
CA GLY A 271 -17.22 -26.00 13.18
C GLY A 271 -15.95 -25.98 14.05
N GLY A 272 -15.25 -24.85 14.13
CA GLY A 272 -14.03 -24.67 14.88
C GLY A 272 -12.76 -25.09 14.14
N LEU A 273 -11.61 -24.69 14.69
CA LEU A 273 -10.29 -25.02 14.15
C LEU A 273 -9.99 -26.53 14.23
N ILE A 274 -9.34 -27.05 13.19
CA ILE A 274 -8.75 -28.38 13.14
C ILE A 274 -7.30 -28.28 13.62
N LYS A 275 -6.88 -29.14 14.55
CA LYS A 275 -5.48 -29.23 14.97
C LYS A 275 -4.60 -29.62 13.76
N PRO A 276 -3.42 -29.02 13.54
CA PRO A 276 -2.68 -28.18 14.48
C PRO A 276 -2.81 -26.66 14.24
N ALA A 277 -3.93 -26.18 13.68
CA ALA A 277 -4.10 -24.74 13.39
C ALA A 277 -3.80 -23.84 14.59
N LYS A 278 -2.99 -22.79 14.36
CA LYS A 278 -2.57 -21.81 15.37
C LYS A 278 -2.65 -20.36 14.89
N HIS A 279 -2.77 -20.16 13.58
CA HIS A 279 -2.68 -18.86 12.94
C HIS A 279 -3.85 -18.71 11.96
N LEU A 280 -4.22 -17.46 11.71
CA LEU A 280 -5.11 -17.08 10.63
C LEU A 280 -4.27 -16.31 9.63
N GLU A 281 -4.48 -16.59 8.36
CA GLU A 281 -3.97 -15.80 7.25
C GLU A 281 -5.13 -14.98 6.70
N LEU A 282 -4.88 -13.69 6.43
CA LEU A 282 -5.91 -12.75 6.02
C LEU A 282 -5.56 -12.23 4.64
N TYR A 283 -6.46 -12.46 3.68
CA TYR A 283 -6.32 -11.98 2.31
C TYR A 283 -7.18 -10.75 2.10
N GLY A 284 -6.56 -9.69 1.59
CA GLY A 284 -7.24 -8.50 1.11
C GLY A 284 -7.76 -8.68 -0.32
N ALA A 285 -8.69 -7.83 -0.73
CA ALA A 285 -9.21 -7.79 -2.10
C ALA A 285 -8.35 -6.90 -3.01
N GLU A 286 -7.42 -6.13 -2.44
CA GLU A 286 -6.57 -5.21 -3.16
C GLU A 286 -5.37 -5.91 -3.80
N THR A 287 -4.97 -5.41 -4.98
CA THR A 287 -3.70 -5.78 -5.59
C THR A 287 -2.57 -4.94 -4.97
N TYR A 288 -1.51 -5.62 -4.54
CA TYR A 288 -0.29 -5.00 -4.03
C TYR A 288 0.91 -5.49 -4.84
N PHE A 289 1.61 -4.56 -5.49
CA PHE A 289 2.87 -4.82 -6.19
C PHE A 289 4.05 -4.54 -5.26
N LYS A 290 4.99 -5.49 -5.15
CA LYS A 290 6.18 -5.37 -4.32
C LYS A 290 7.46 -5.53 -5.16
N ASP A 291 8.33 -4.52 -5.15
CA ASP A 291 9.74 -4.55 -5.61
C ASP A 291 10.08 -5.45 -6.82
N ASN A 292 9.32 -5.40 -7.91
CA ASN A 292 9.51 -6.28 -9.08
C ASN A 292 9.51 -7.79 -8.76
N GLU A 293 9.26 -8.22 -7.52
CA GLU A 293 9.17 -9.61 -7.10
C GLU A 293 7.69 -9.97 -6.98
N GLY A 294 7.09 -10.29 -8.13
CA GLY A 294 5.78 -10.96 -8.26
C GLY A 294 4.61 -10.28 -7.56
#